data_AF-A0A0G0YMB2-F1
#
_entry.id   AF-A0A0G0YMB2-F1
#
_cell.length_a   1.000
_cell.length_b   1.000
_cell.length_c   1.000
_cell.angle_alpha   90.00
_cell.angle_beta   90.00
_cell.angle_gamma   90.00
#
_symmetry.space_group_name_H-M   'P 1'
#
loop_
_entity.id
_entity.type
_entity.pdbx_description
1 polymer ?
#
loop_
_entity_poly.entity_id
_entity_poly.type
_entity_poly.pdbx_seq_one_letter_code
_entity_poly.pdbx_strand_id
1 'polypeptide(L)'
;MSDKILETFIKSLLIAGIVISLLIPRMLFPSSKLPPCYIHSVESFQGYALMFVFGFIMVVAMFHLFRNEHIFIVRLLRAVIFISILLFIFSIIMASLHTSRGNTTGKRIAQMRMVQSALNEYYKQIGLYPVITKENACERWKALEPELEHYLSSDFMPRLPSDPRARRNIEYQYDYKSATDGSSYVIKANLHYLDASTVLENDIDGEIFGVDCDDPMYCIGPE
;
A
#
# COMPACT_ATOMS: atom_id res chain seq x y z
N MET A 1 42.26 15.19 -27.24
CA MET A 1 41.97 13.73 -27.29
C MET A 1 41.30 13.21 -26.03
N SER A 2 41.64 13.72 -24.83
CA SER A 2 41.03 13.34 -23.54
C SER A 2 39.50 13.57 -23.44
N ASP A 3 38.97 14.69 -23.95
CA ASP A 3 37.55 15.03 -23.73
C ASP A 3 36.56 14.09 -24.44
N LYS A 4 36.90 13.57 -25.63
CA LYS A 4 36.04 12.60 -26.35
C LYS A 4 35.96 11.24 -25.65
N ILE A 5 37.04 10.82 -25.00
CA ILE A 5 37.09 9.55 -24.25
C ILE A 5 36.22 9.66 -23.00
N LEU A 6 36.28 10.79 -22.29
CA LEU A 6 35.48 11.05 -21.11
C LEU A 6 33.97 11.11 -21.43
N GLU A 7 33.58 11.76 -22.54
CA GLU A 7 32.18 11.83 -22.96
C GLU A 7 31.61 10.43 -23.29
N THR A 8 32.42 9.58 -23.93
CA THR A 8 32.03 8.22 -24.30
C THR A 8 31.91 7.32 -23.05
N PHE A 9 32.78 7.54 -22.06
CA PHE A 9 32.74 6.81 -20.79
C PHE A 9 31.50 7.17 -19.97
N ILE A 10 31.14 8.46 -19.88
CA ILE A 10 29.94 8.93 -19.17
C ILE A 10 28.66 8.36 -19.82
N LYS A 11 28.57 8.39 -21.14
CA LYS A 11 27.43 7.81 -21.88
C LYS A 11 27.27 6.31 -21.60
N SER A 12 28.38 5.57 -21.54
CA SER A 12 28.36 4.13 -21.26
C SER A 12 27.93 3.82 -19.83
N LEU A 13 28.36 4.61 -18.84
CA LEU A 13 27.93 4.46 -17.44
C LEU A 13 26.44 4.76 -17.24
N LEU A 14 25.92 5.76 -17.95
CA LEU A 14 24.51 6.14 -17.91
C LEU A 14 23.61 5.01 -18.44
N ILE A 15 24.00 4.41 -19.55
CA ILE A 15 23.29 3.26 -20.14
C ILE A 15 23.35 2.06 -19.20
N ALA A 16 24.52 1.77 -18.61
CA ALA A 16 24.67 0.67 -17.66
C ALA A 16 23.79 0.85 -16.41
N GLY A 17 23.70 2.06 -15.85
CA GLY A 17 22.83 2.34 -14.71
C GLY A 17 21.34 2.15 -15.00
N ILE A 18 20.89 2.59 -16.19
CA ILE A 18 19.50 2.38 -16.64
C ILE A 18 19.20 0.89 -16.80
N VAL A 19 20.09 0.12 -17.42
CA VAL A 19 19.91 -1.32 -17.63
C VAL A 19 19.87 -2.09 -16.30
N ILE A 20 20.76 -1.76 -15.36
CA ILE A 20 20.84 -2.41 -14.04
C ILE A 20 19.56 -2.12 -13.22
N SER A 21 19.09 -0.86 -13.22
CA SER A 21 17.86 -0.49 -12.51
C SER A 21 16.60 -1.15 -13.06
N LEU A 22 16.57 -1.51 -14.34
CA LEU A 22 15.44 -2.23 -14.95
C LEU A 22 15.48 -3.76 -14.69
N LEU A 23 16.66 -4.35 -14.51
CA LEU A 23 16.83 -5.81 -14.41
C LEU A 23 16.76 -6.37 -12.99
N ILE A 24 17.33 -5.68 -12.00
CA ILE A 24 17.37 -6.12 -10.59
C ILE A 24 15.98 -6.44 -9.99
N PRO A 25 14.90 -5.64 -10.17
CA PRO A 25 13.62 -5.93 -9.52
C PRO A 25 13.00 -7.26 -10.00
N ARG A 26 13.30 -7.67 -11.23
CA ARG A 26 12.69 -8.85 -11.85
C ARG A 26 13.29 -10.16 -11.35
N MET A 27 14.52 -10.13 -10.83
CA MET A 27 15.20 -11.33 -10.32
C MET A 27 14.99 -11.56 -8.81
N LEU A 28 14.81 -10.49 -8.02
CA LEU A 28 14.76 -10.62 -6.56
C LEU A 28 13.41 -11.14 -6.01
N PHE A 29 12.34 -11.12 -6.81
CA PHE A 29 11.02 -11.57 -6.37
C PHE A 29 10.36 -12.51 -7.38
N PRO A 30 10.74 -13.80 -7.41
CA PRO A 30 10.03 -14.79 -8.21
C PRO A 30 8.59 -14.95 -7.70
N SER A 31 7.62 -14.65 -8.58
CA SER A 31 6.16 -14.63 -8.34
C SER A 31 5.53 -15.95 -7.84
N SER A 32 6.29 -17.04 -7.69
CA SER A 32 5.76 -18.40 -7.56
C SER A 32 5.61 -18.92 -6.12
N LYS A 33 5.94 -18.13 -5.09
CA LYS A 33 5.91 -18.59 -3.68
C LYS A 33 5.19 -17.66 -2.70
N LEU A 34 4.39 -16.71 -3.17
CA LEU A 34 3.69 -15.79 -2.28
C LEU A 34 2.31 -16.36 -1.90
N PRO A 35 1.89 -16.24 -0.63
CA PRO A 35 0.55 -16.65 -0.20
C PRO A 35 -0.52 -15.89 -1.01
N PRO A 36 -1.71 -16.48 -1.20
CA PRO A 36 -2.75 -16.04 -2.14
C PRO A 36 -3.32 -14.63 -1.94
N CYS A 37 -2.80 -13.89 -0.95
CA CYS A 37 -3.27 -12.60 -0.46
C CYS A 37 -2.20 -11.49 -0.51
N TYR A 38 -1.01 -11.78 -1.03
CA TYR A 38 0.05 -10.79 -1.14
C TYR A 38 -0.13 -9.95 -2.41
N ILE A 39 -0.75 -8.76 -2.27
CA ILE A 39 -0.81 -7.79 -3.36
C ILE A 39 0.58 -7.15 -3.52
N HIS A 40 1.25 -7.39 -4.65
CA HIS A 40 2.48 -6.70 -5.03
C HIS A 40 2.26 -5.19 -5.04
N SER A 41 2.83 -4.48 -4.06
CA SER A 41 2.93 -3.02 -4.10
C SER A 41 4.12 -2.62 -4.98
N VAL A 42 3.85 -2.32 -6.25
CA VAL A 42 4.86 -1.84 -7.22
C VAL A 42 5.43 -0.45 -6.83
N GLU A 43 4.82 0.22 -5.85
CA GLU A 43 5.14 1.60 -5.45
C GLU A 43 6.49 1.77 -4.76
N SER A 44 7.07 0.73 -4.14
CA SER A 44 8.37 0.86 -3.47
C SER A 44 9.57 0.93 -4.43
N PHE A 45 9.39 0.61 -5.71
CA PHE A 45 10.51 0.51 -6.65
C PHE A 45 10.84 1.84 -7.36
N GLN A 46 9.85 2.73 -7.54
CA GLN A 46 10.07 4.03 -8.19
C GLN A 46 10.97 4.98 -7.37
N GLY A 47 10.98 4.85 -6.04
CA GLY A 47 11.79 5.69 -5.17
C GLY A 47 13.30 5.49 -5.35
N TYR A 48 13.76 4.25 -5.55
CA TYR A 48 15.19 3.96 -5.67
C TYR A 48 15.78 4.44 -6.99
N ALA A 49 15.05 4.29 -8.10
CA ALA A 49 15.52 4.77 -9.42
C ALA A 49 15.74 6.28 -9.43
N LEU A 50 14.84 7.05 -8.80
CA LEU A 50 14.99 8.51 -8.65
C LEU A 50 16.21 8.87 -7.81
N MET A 51 16.48 8.15 -6.71
CA MET A 51 17.66 8.43 -5.87
C MET A 51 18.99 8.20 -6.61
N PHE A 52 19.09 7.15 -7.44
CA PHE A 52 20.29 6.90 -8.24
C PHE A 52 20.53 7.97 -9.32
N VAL A 53 19.48 8.43 -10.00
CA VAL A 53 19.59 9.49 -11.01
C VAL A 53 20.02 10.81 -10.37
N PHE A 54 19.43 11.19 -9.23
CA PHE A 54 19.82 12.40 -8.50
C PHE A 54 21.26 12.34 -7.99
N GLY A 55 21.69 11.19 -7.43
CA GLY A 55 23.07 11.00 -6.99
C GLY A 55 24.08 11.14 -8.13
N PHE A 56 23.77 10.60 -9.31
CA PHE A 56 24.65 10.71 -10.48
C PHE A 56 24.77 12.13 -11.01
N ILE A 57 23.65 12.87 -11.11
CA ILE A 57 23.65 14.29 -11.51
C ILE A 57 24.50 15.13 -10.54
N MET A 58 24.39 14.87 -9.23
CA MET A 58 25.20 15.54 -8.21
C MET A 58 26.70 15.29 -8.39
N VAL A 59 27.12 14.06 -8.67
CA VAL A 59 28.54 13.72 -8.89
C VAL A 59 29.09 14.38 -10.15
N VAL A 60 28.32 14.40 -11.24
CA VAL A 60 28.71 15.06 -12.49
C VAL A 60 28.80 16.58 -12.31
N ALA A 61 27.83 17.18 -11.62
CA ALA A 61 27.85 18.60 -11.29
C ALA A 61 29.05 18.95 -10.41
N MET A 62 29.35 18.12 -9.40
CA MET A 62 30.51 18.28 -8.53
C MET A 62 31.81 18.22 -9.34
N PHE A 63 31.96 17.24 -10.24
CA PHE A 63 33.13 17.11 -11.10
C PHE A 63 33.33 18.31 -12.04
N HIS A 64 32.24 18.86 -12.60
CA HIS A 64 32.31 20.07 -13.43
C HIS A 64 32.68 21.34 -12.65
N LEU A 65 32.34 21.40 -11.36
CA LEU A 65 32.69 22.53 -10.49
C LEU A 65 34.18 22.55 -10.12
N PHE A 66 34.84 21.39 -10.05
CA PHE A 66 36.25 21.27 -9.64
C PHE A 66 37.30 21.48 -10.76
N ARG A 67 36.92 21.64 -12.03
CA ARG A 67 37.88 21.61 -13.16
C ARG A 67 38.69 22.90 -13.41
N ASN A 68 38.28 24.09 -12.94
CA ASN A 68 38.95 25.36 -13.26
C ASN A 68 39.25 26.22 -12.03
N GLU A 69 40.54 26.45 -11.72
CA GLU A 69 40.99 27.06 -10.46
C GLU A 69 40.72 28.58 -10.31
N HIS A 70 40.64 29.37 -11.39
CA HIS A 70 40.47 30.83 -11.30
C HIS A 70 39.01 31.33 -11.22
N ILE A 71 38.02 30.46 -11.46
CA ILE A 71 36.57 30.79 -11.40
C ILE A 71 35.90 30.06 -10.22
N PHE A 72 36.70 29.45 -9.35
CA PHE A 72 36.25 28.54 -8.30
C PHE A 72 35.37 29.25 -7.25
N ILE A 73 35.78 30.43 -6.77
CA ILE A 73 35.08 31.15 -5.69
C ILE A 73 33.67 31.58 -6.11
N VAL A 74 33.52 32.17 -7.31
CA VAL A 74 32.22 32.63 -7.82
C VAL A 74 31.28 31.45 -8.07
N ARG A 75 31.81 30.29 -8.51
CA ARG A 75 31.03 29.06 -8.71
C ARG A 75 30.62 28.41 -7.39
N LEU A 76 31.51 28.40 -6.39
CA LEU A 76 31.22 27.86 -5.06
C LEU A 76 30.13 28.68 -4.36
N LEU A 77 30.21 30.01 -4.41
CA LEU A 77 29.17 30.88 -3.86
C LEU A 77 27.81 30.64 -4.53
N ARG A 78 27.78 30.54 -5.88
CA ARG A 78 26.55 30.25 -6.63
C ARG A 78 25.98 28.87 -6.27
N ALA A 79 26.83 27.86 -6.11
CA ALA A 79 26.40 26.52 -5.73
C ALA A 79 25.86 26.47 -4.29
N VAL A 80 26.50 27.14 -3.33
CA VAL A 80 26.04 27.18 -1.93
C VAL A 80 24.69 27.87 -1.81
N ILE A 81 24.49 29.01 -2.48
CA ILE A 81 23.20 29.72 -2.47
C ILE A 81 22.11 28.82 -3.08
N PHE A 82 22.38 28.16 -4.20
CA PHE A 82 21.42 27.28 -4.85
C PHE A 82 21.01 26.10 -3.94
N ILE A 83 21.99 25.46 -3.29
CA ILE A 83 21.73 24.37 -2.34
C ILE A 83 20.92 24.86 -1.14
N SER A 84 21.22 26.05 -0.59
CA SER A 84 20.45 26.59 0.54
C SER A 84 18.98 26.83 0.21
N ILE A 85 18.67 27.32 -1.00
CA ILE A 85 17.30 27.55 -1.45
C ILE A 85 16.59 26.21 -1.65
N LEU A 86 17.27 25.21 -2.24
CA LEU A 86 16.71 23.87 -2.42
C LEU A 86 16.38 23.21 -1.07
N LEU A 87 17.28 23.29 -0.08
CA LEU A 87 17.04 22.75 1.25
C LEU A 87 15.86 23.42 1.95
N PHE A 88 15.72 24.75 1.79
CA PHE A 88 14.59 25.49 2.32
C PHE A 88 13.26 25.05 1.70
N ILE A 89 13.20 24.92 0.38
CA ILE A 89 11.99 24.44 -0.34
C ILE A 89 11.65 23.01 0.10
N PHE A 90 12.66 22.13 0.24
CA PHE A 90 12.46 20.75 0.67
C PHE A 90 11.86 20.66 2.09
N SER A 91 12.29 21.54 3.01
CA SER A 91 11.73 21.60 4.36
C SER A 91 10.24 21.91 4.37
N ILE A 92 9.77 22.81 3.50
CA ILE A 92 8.34 23.16 3.40
C ILE A 92 7.52 21.99 2.85
N ILE A 93 8.05 21.30 1.83
CA ILE A 93 7.38 20.14 1.21
C ILE A 93 7.26 18.99 2.23
N MET A 94 8.31 18.72 3.00
CA MET A 94 8.30 17.67 4.04
C MET A 94 7.31 17.98 5.16
N ALA A 95 7.17 19.25 5.55
CA ALA A 95 6.16 19.65 6.53
C ALA A 95 4.72 19.41 6.02
N SER A 96 4.49 19.56 4.72
CA SER A 96 3.20 19.30 4.07
C SER A 96 2.85 17.80 3.97
N LEU A 97 3.86 16.92 3.92
CA LEU A 97 3.65 15.46 3.86
C LEU A 97 3.27 14.84 5.22
N HIS A 98 3.34 15.60 6.32
CA HIS A 98 3.02 15.09 7.66
C HIS A 98 1.52 15.09 8.00
N THR A 99 0.68 15.74 7.19
CA THR A 99 -0.76 15.84 7.43
C THR A 99 -1.54 14.88 6.55
N SER A 100 -1.48 13.58 6.89
CA SER A 100 -2.58 12.62 6.74
C SER A 100 -2.08 11.23 7.15
N ARG A 101 -1.91 11.02 8.46
CA ARG A 101 -2.23 9.68 9.01
C ARG A 101 -3.76 9.59 9.03
N GLY A 102 -4.32 9.64 7.82
CA GLY A 102 -5.74 9.81 7.56
C GLY A 102 -6.47 8.59 8.07
N ASN A 103 -7.22 8.80 9.15
CA ASN A 103 -8.33 8.02 9.68
C ASN A 103 -8.55 6.65 8.99
N THR A 104 -7.59 5.74 9.16
CA THR A 104 -7.62 4.44 8.46
C THR A 104 -8.77 3.59 8.96
N THR A 105 -9.18 3.80 10.22
CA THR A 105 -10.34 3.21 10.88
C THR A 105 -11.64 3.56 10.16
N GLY A 106 -11.89 4.85 9.89
CA GLY A 106 -13.09 5.27 9.15
C GLY A 106 -13.20 4.63 7.76
N LYS A 107 -12.06 4.49 7.06
CA LYS A 107 -12.02 3.79 5.77
C LYS A 107 -12.35 2.30 5.89
N ARG A 108 -11.84 1.62 6.92
CA ARG A 108 -12.14 0.19 7.17
C ARG A 108 -13.61 -0.03 7.48
N ILE A 109 -14.18 0.81 8.35
CA ILE A 109 -15.60 0.76 8.71
C ILE A 109 -16.47 0.98 7.47
N ALA A 110 -16.19 2.03 6.67
CA ALA A 110 -16.93 2.29 5.44
C ALA A 110 -16.85 1.11 4.46
N GLN A 111 -15.67 0.51 4.31
CA GLN A 111 -15.46 -0.69 3.50
C GLN A 111 -16.29 -1.87 4.00
N MET A 112 -16.33 -2.12 5.31
CA MET A 112 -17.14 -3.19 5.89
C MET A 112 -18.64 -2.95 5.69
N ARG A 113 -19.12 -1.72 5.85
CA ARG A 113 -20.53 -1.38 5.62
C ARG A 113 -20.95 -1.59 4.17
N MET A 114 -20.07 -1.29 3.22
CA MET A 114 -20.32 -1.59 1.80
C MET A 114 -20.42 -3.11 1.55
N VAL A 115 -19.55 -3.92 2.17
CA VAL A 115 -19.65 -5.39 2.07
C VAL A 115 -20.92 -5.91 2.76
N GLN A 116 -21.31 -5.33 3.89
CA GLN A 116 -22.57 -5.62 4.59
C GLN A 116 -23.77 -5.40 3.66
N SER A 117 -23.81 -4.26 2.95
CA SER A 117 -24.87 -3.97 1.98
C SER A 117 -24.90 -4.99 0.83
N ALA A 118 -23.75 -5.41 0.32
CA ALA A 118 -23.68 -6.43 -0.74
C ALA A 118 -24.17 -7.81 -0.26
N LEU A 119 -23.83 -8.21 0.96
CA LEU A 119 -24.35 -9.43 1.58
C LEU A 119 -25.86 -9.38 1.81
N ASN A 120 -26.38 -8.23 2.26
CA ASN A 120 -27.82 -8.06 2.44
C ASN A 120 -28.56 -8.18 1.10
N GLU A 121 -27.98 -7.68 0.00
CA GLU A 121 -28.55 -7.86 -1.34
C GLU A 121 -28.46 -9.31 -1.83
N TYR A 122 -27.35 -10.01 -1.56
CA TYR A 122 -27.22 -11.45 -1.82
C TYR A 122 -28.32 -12.25 -1.10
N TYR A 123 -28.55 -11.95 0.19
CA TYR A 123 -29.57 -12.62 0.99
C TYR A 123 -30.99 -12.40 0.46
N LYS A 124 -31.32 -11.19 -0.03
CA LYS A 124 -32.64 -10.94 -0.63
C LYS A 124 -32.91 -11.80 -1.86
N GLN A 125 -31.88 -12.14 -2.64
CA GLN A 125 -32.04 -12.92 -3.87
C GLN A 125 -31.99 -14.44 -3.61
N ILE A 126 -31.10 -14.90 -2.73
CA ILE A 126 -30.83 -16.33 -2.52
C ILE A 126 -31.55 -16.87 -1.26
N GLY A 127 -31.89 -15.99 -0.31
CA GLY A 127 -32.52 -16.33 0.96
C GLY A 127 -31.55 -16.87 2.02
N LEU A 128 -30.25 -16.94 1.72
CA LEU A 128 -29.18 -17.43 2.59
C LEU A 128 -27.91 -16.62 2.34
N TYR A 129 -27.05 -16.48 3.35
CA TYR A 129 -25.70 -15.92 3.18
C TYR A 129 -24.70 -16.98 2.69
N PRO A 130 -23.63 -16.58 1.97
CA PRO A 130 -22.63 -17.53 1.46
C PRO A 130 -21.99 -18.37 2.57
N VAL A 131 -21.99 -19.70 2.42
CA VAL A 131 -21.35 -20.59 3.40
C VAL A 131 -19.93 -20.93 2.94
N ILE A 132 -18.93 -20.33 3.60
CA ILE A 132 -17.51 -20.48 3.24
C ILE A 132 -16.79 -21.34 4.30
N THR A 133 -16.32 -22.52 3.90
CA THR A 133 -15.73 -23.54 4.79
C THR A 133 -14.20 -23.47 4.89
N LYS A 134 -13.58 -22.33 4.57
CA LYS A 134 -12.11 -22.18 4.61
C LYS A 134 -11.61 -21.92 6.04
N GLU A 135 -10.43 -22.44 6.34
CA GLU A 135 -9.86 -22.41 7.71
C GLU A 135 -9.27 -21.05 8.09
N ASN A 136 -8.64 -20.35 7.14
CA ASN A 136 -7.99 -19.07 7.41
C ASN A 136 -8.81 -17.87 6.93
N ALA A 137 -8.66 -16.74 7.62
CA ALA A 137 -9.42 -15.53 7.36
C ALA A 137 -9.26 -15.05 5.91
N CYS A 138 -8.04 -15.12 5.37
CA CYS A 138 -7.81 -14.63 4.03
C CYS A 138 -8.43 -15.50 2.93
N GLU A 139 -8.37 -16.82 3.06
CA GLU A 139 -9.03 -17.74 2.13
C GLU A 139 -10.54 -17.60 2.21
N ARG A 140 -11.10 -17.39 3.42
CA ARG A 140 -12.52 -17.07 3.56
C ARG A 140 -12.89 -15.79 2.83
N TRP A 141 -12.13 -14.72 3.07
CA TRP A 141 -12.35 -13.43 2.42
C TRP A 141 -12.22 -13.50 0.90
N LYS A 142 -11.23 -14.24 0.41
CA LYS A 142 -11.03 -14.44 -1.03
C LYS A 142 -12.10 -15.32 -1.66
N ALA A 143 -12.56 -16.35 -0.96
CA ALA A 143 -13.64 -17.23 -1.42
C ALA A 143 -15.01 -16.53 -1.42
N LEU A 144 -15.18 -15.46 -0.64
CA LEU A 144 -16.38 -14.63 -0.68
C LEU A 144 -16.47 -13.76 -1.95
N GLU A 145 -15.34 -13.39 -2.54
CA GLU A 145 -15.30 -12.52 -3.74
C GLU A 145 -16.13 -13.04 -4.93
N PRO A 146 -15.97 -14.30 -5.40
CA PRO A 146 -16.79 -14.83 -6.51
C PRO A 146 -18.27 -14.96 -6.16
N GLU A 147 -18.63 -15.15 -4.89
CA GLU A 147 -20.03 -15.21 -4.45
C GLU A 147 -20.72 -13.84 -4.57
N LEU A 148 -19.95 -12.77 -4.32
CA LEU A 148 -20.47 -11.40 -4.34
C LEU A 148 -20.24 -10.68 -5.67
N GLU A 149 -19.53 -11.26 -6.63
CA GLU A 149 -19.12 -10.59 -7.88
C GLU A 149 -20.29 -9.91 -8.63
N HIS A 150 -21.48 -10.51 -8.63
CA HIS A 150 -22.66 -9.93 -9.28
C HIS A 150 -23.34 -8.79 -8.48
N TYR A 151 -23.13 -8.76 -7.17
CA TYR A 151 -23.74 -7.83 -6.23
C TYR A 151 -22.83 -6.64 -5.91
N LEU A 152 -21.53 -6.82 -6.19
CA LEU A 152 -20.53 -5.78 -6.17
C LEU A 152 -20.77 -4.82 -7.34
N SER A 153 -21.31 -3.63 -7.03
CA SER A 153 -21.51 -2.60 -8.05
C SER A 153 -20.16 -2.15 -8.61
N SER A 154 -20.02 -2.19 -9.95
CA SER A 154 -18.83 -1.70 -10.66
C SER A 154 -18.47 -0.26 -10.28
N ASP A 155 -19.47 0.53 -9.91
CA ASP A 155 -19.33 1.97 -9.68
C ASP A 155 -18.92 2.30 -8.24
N PHE A 156 -19.27 1.43 -7.28
CA PHE A 156 -19.05 1.67 -5.85
C PHE A 156 -18.05 0.72 -5.19
N MET A 157 -18.06 -0.57 -5.55
CA MET A 157 -17.16 -1.57 -5.00
C MET A 157 -16.93 -2.68 -6.04
N PRO A 158 -16.03 -2.50 -7.01
CA PRO A 158 -15.82 -3.47 -8.08
C PRO A 158 -15.13 -4.78 -7.62
N ARG A 159 -14.60 -4.79 -6.39
CA ARG A 159 -13.91 -5.92 -5.77
C ARG A 159 -13.95 -5.80 -4.26
N LEU A 160 -13.78 -6.91 -3.55
CA LEU A 160 -13.67 -6.87 -2.11
C LEU A 160 -12.44 -6.04 -1.67
N PRO A 161 -12.59 -5.24 -0.60
CA PRO A 161 -11.48 -4.46 -0.07
C PRO A 161 -10.42 -5.37 0.56
N SER A 162 -9.16 -4.93 0.54
CA SER A 162 -8.05 -5.56 1.25
C SER A 162 -7.38 -4.54 2.14
N ASP A 163 -7.06 -4.92 3.38
CA ASP A 163 -6.33 -4.04 4.30
C ASP A 163 -4.88 -3.93 3.81
N PRO A 164 -4.33 -2.72 3.59
CA PRO A 164 -2.93 -2.56 3.19
C PRO A 164 -1.92 -3.22 4.15
N ARG A 165 -2.28 -3.39 5.43
CA ARG A 165 -1.47 -4.09 6.43
C ARG A 165 -1.46 -5.61 6.23
N ALA A 166 -2.46 -6.18 5.55
CA ALA A 166 -2.50 -7.60 5.20
C ALA A 166 -1.28 -8.02 4.36
N ARG A 167 -0.68 -7.07 3.63
CA ARG A 167 0.59 -7.27 2.91
C ARG A 167 1.75 -7.62 3.83
N ARG A 168 1.75 -7.13 5.07
CA ARG A 168 2.83 -7.36 6.04
C ARG A 168 2.52 -8.51 6.99
N ASN A 169 1.26 -8.62 7.40
CA ASN A 169 0.78 -9.71 8.24
C ASN A 169 -0.66 -10.03 7.84
N ILE A 170 -0.89 -11.29 7.47
CA ILE A 170 -2.17 -11.81 7.01
C ILE A 170 -3.30 -11.67 8.05
N GLU A 171 -2.95 -11.59 9.33
CA GLU A 171 -3.91 -11.40 10.44
C GLU A 171 -4.65 -10.06 10.37
N TYR A 172 -4.13 -9.07 9.63
CA TYR A 172 -4.82 -7.80 9.40
C TYR A 172 -5.83 -7.86 8.26
N GLN A 173 -5.92 -8.96 7.53
CA GLN A 173 -6.92 -9.12 6.48
C GLN A 173 -8.32 -9.19 7.11
N TYR A 174 -9.31 -8.63 6.40
CA TYR A 174 -10.71 -8.81 6.75
C TYR A 174 -11.06 -10.30 6.82
N ASP A 175 -11.98 -10.65 7.70
CA ASP A 175 -12.49 -12.00 7.85
C ASP A 175 -14.00 -12.02 7.63
N TYR A 176 -14.50 -13.15 7.14
CA TYR A 176 -15.91 -13.42 6.94
C TYR A 176 -16.22 -14.82 7.44
N LYS A 177 -17.28 -14.98 8.22
CA LYS A 177 -17.80 -16.29 8.57
C LYS A 177 -19.31 -16.25 8.70
N SER A 178 -19.96 -17.30 8.22
CA SER A 178 -21.41 -17.47 8.32
C SER A 178 -21.77 -18.62 9.24
N ALA A 179 -23.01 -18.60 9.73
CA ALA A 179 -23.63 -19.75 10.33
C ALA A 179 -23.67 -20.91 9.32
N THR A 180 -23.62 -22.15 9.79
CA THR A 180 -23.60 -23.35 8.92
C THR A 180 -24.84 -23.51 8.07
N ASP A 181 -25.95 -22.91 8.50
CA ASP A 181 -27.22 -22.88 7.78
C ASP A 181 -27.38 -21.65 6.87
N GLY A 182 -26.41 -20.74 6.85
CA GLY A 182 -26.46 -19.49 6.08
C GLY A 182 -27.44 -18.46 6.62
N SER A 183 -27.97 -18.62 7.83
CA SER A 183 -28.97 -17.71 8.42
C SER A 183 -28.41 -16.37 8.89
N SER A 184 -27.13 -16.35 9.25
CA SER A 184 -26.44 -15.18 9.80
C SER A 184 -24.95 -15.19 9.42
N TYR A 185 -24.27 -14.06 9.62
CA TYR A 185 -22.85 -13.92 9.36
C TYR A 185 -22.17 -12.93 10.31
N VAL A 186 -20.85 -12.94 10.29
CA VAL A 186 -19.99 -11.92 10.89
C VAL A 186 -18.89 -11.55 9.89
N ILE A 187 -18.65 -10.25 9.74
CA ILE A 187 -17.46 -9.70 9.11
C ILE A 187 -16.62 -9.06 10.20
N LYS A 188 -15.31 -9.32 10.15
CA LYS A 188 -14.33 -8.74 11.08
C LYS A 188 -13.32 -7.86 10.35
N ALA A 189 -12.96 -6.74 10.97
CA ALA A 189 -11.72 -6.03 10.69
C ALA A 189 -10.92 -5.78 11.95
N ASN A 190 -9.61 -5.92 11.86
CA ASN A 190 -8.73 -5.47 12.92
C ASN A 190 -8.67 -3.92 12.92
N LEU A 191 -9.12 -3.26 13.98
CA LEU A 191 -8.90 -1.82 14.14
C LEU A 191 -7.59 -1.56 14.90
N HIS A 192 -7.01 -0.39 14.68
CA HIS A 192 -5.84 0.03 15.43
C HIS A 192 -6.29 0.56 16.79
N TYR A 193 -5.79 -0.02 17.88
CA TYR A 193 -6.18 0.29 19.27
C TYR A 193 -6.19 1.79 19.62
N LEU A 194 -5.33 2.59 18.97
CA LEU A 194 -5.26 4.04 19.22
C LEU A 194 -6.45 4.85 18.66
N ASP A 195 -7.25 4.28 17.76
CA ASP A 195 -8.26 5.03 16.98
C ASP A 195 -9.69 4.46 17.12
N ALA A 196 -9.93 3.51 18.03
CA ALA A 196 -11.10 2.63 17.94
C ALA A 196 -12.17 2.82 19.05
N SER A 197 -11.86 3.50 20.15
CA SER A 197 -12.69 3.47 21.38
C SER A 197 -14.18 3.76 21.20
N THR A 198 -14.59 4.78 20.43
CA THR A 198 -16.02 5.12 20.31
C THR A 198 -16.80 4.24 19.33
N VAL A 199 -16.11 3.59 18.39
CA VAL A 199 -16.77 2.77 17.37
C VAL A 199 -17.01 1.35 17.89
N LEU A 200 -16.11 0.87 18.75
CA LEU A 200 -16.17 -0.44 19.39
C LEU A 200 -17.25 -0.54 20.49
N GLU A 201 -17.81 0.58 20.95
CA GLU A 201 -18.89 0.51 21.95
C GLU A 201 -20.21 -0.07 21.41
N ASN A 202 -20.37 -0.16 20.08
CA ASN A 202 -21.63 -0.52 19.43
C ASN A 202 -21.48 -1.63 18.39
N ASP A 203 -20.38 -2.36 18.41
CA ASP A 203 -20.18 -3.49 17.51
C ASP A 203 -20.45 -4.82 18.22
N ILE A 204 -20.15 -5.93 17.56
CA ILE A 204 -20.46 -7.27 18.08
C ILE A 204 -19.26 -7.79 18.87
N ASP A 205 -19.41 -7.97 20.18
CA ASP A 205 -18.37 -8.54 21.04
C ASP A 205 -18.42 -10.07 21.16
N GLY A 206 -17.30 -10.68 21.55
CA GLY A 206 -17.18 -12.10 21.87
C GLY A 206 -16.84 -13.01 20.69
N GLU A 207 -17.06 -14.32 20.85
CA GLU A 207 -16.74 -15.30 19.83
C GLU A 207 -17.99 -15.65 18.98
N ILE A 208 -17.99 -15.22 17.72
CA ILE A 208 -19.12 -15.42 16.80
C ILE A 208 -18.71 -16.39 15.69
N PHE A 209 -19.35 -17.57 15.64
CA PHE A 209 -19.04 -18.65 14.69
C PHE A 209 -17.55 -19.08 14.70
N GLY A 210 -16.84 -18.89 15.81
CA GLY A 210 -15.40 -19.14 15.92
C GLY A 210 -14.52 -18.01 15.41
N VAL A 211 -15.08 -16.81 15.22
CA VAL A 211 -14.35 -15.57 14.97
C VAL A 211 -14.32 -14.79 16.28
N ASP A 212 -13.12 -14.54 16.79
CA ASP A 212 -12.90 -13.63 17.92
C ASP A 212 -13.14 -12.18 17.47
N CYS A 213 -14.16 -11.57 18.08
CA CYS A 213 -14.58 -10.19 17.89
C CYS A 213 -14.31 -9.31 19.12
N ASP A 214 -13.54 -9.78 20.09
CA ASP A 214 -13.12 -8.93 21.19
C ASP A 214 -12.18 -7.81 20.70
N ASP A 215 -12.27 -6.66 21.36
CA ASP A 215 -11.43 -5.50 21.08
C ASP A 215 -9.93 -5.87 20.94
N PRO A 216 -9.23 -5.35 19.90
CA PRO A 216 -9.60 -4.21 19.05
C PRO A 216 -10.22 -4.61 17.70
N MET A 217 -10.92 -5.75 17.64
CA MET A 217 -11.59 -6.21 16.43
C MET A 217 -12.93 -5.49 16.29
N TYR A 218 -13.21 -4.95 15.11
CA TYR A 218 -14.54 -4.43 14.79
C TYR A 218 -15.33 -5.48 14.02
N CYS A 219 -16.45 -5.91 14.57
CA CYS A 219 -17.30 -6.95 14.00
C CYS A 219 -18.72 -6.46 13.70
N ILE A 220 -19.24 -6.82 12.52
CA ILE A 220 -20.63 -6.53 12.12
C ILE A 220 -21.29 -7.77 11.52
N GLY A 221 -22.60 -7.90 11.68
CA GLY A 221 -23.41 -8.97 11.11
C GLY A 221 -24.55 -8.45 10.23
N PRO A 222 -25.59 -9.25 9.99
CA PRO A 222 -26.83 -8.83 9.33
C PRO A 222 -27.41 -7.56 9.98
N GLU A 223 -28.01 -6.71 9.15
CA GLU A 223 -28.81 -5.57 9.63
C GLU A 223 -30.23 -6.01 10.02
#